data_AF-Q96DH9-F1
#
_entry.id   AF-Q96DH9-F1
#
_cell.length_a   1.000
_cell.length_b   1.000
_cell.length_c   1.000
_cell.angle_alpha   90.00
_cell.angle_beta   90.00
_cell.angle_gamma   90.00
#
_symmetry.space_group_name_H-M   'P 1'
#
loop_
_entity.id
_entity.type
_entity.pdbx_description
1 polymer ?
#
loop_
_entity_poly.entity_id
_entity_poly.type
_entity_poly.pdbx_seq_one_letter_code
_entity_poly.pdbx_strand_id
1 'polypeptide(L)'
;VFLDPFDACGLIVAKYFSLPSVVFARGIFCHYLEEGAQCPAPLSYVPRLLLGFSDAMTFKERVWNHIMHLEEHLFCPYFFKNVLEIASEILQTPVTAYDLYSHTSIWLLRTDFVLEYPKPVMPNMIFIGGINCHQGKPVPMGQDLLLSPHWNMSQA
;
A
#
# COMPACT_ATOMS: atom_id res chain seq x y z
N VAL A 1 -6.88 -15.04 8.35
CA VAL A 1 -7.80 -14.51 7.31
C VAL A 1 -6.98 -13.84 6.23
N PHE A 2 -7.13 -14.26 4.97
CA PHE A 2 -6.50 -13.63 3.82
C PHE A 2 -7.48 -12.64 3.20
N LEU A 3 -7.09 -11.37 3.04
CA LEU A 3 -8.02 -10.29 2.71
C LEU A 3 -7.38 -9.13 1.94
N ASP A 4 -8.20 -8.38 1.20
CA ASP A 4 -7.83 -7.08 0.63
C ASP A 4 -8.27 -5.98 1.62
N PRO A 5 -7.39 -5.03 1.99
CA PRO A 5 -7.65 -4.05 3.04
C PRO A 5 -8.65 -2.97 2.61
N PHE A 6 -9.01 -2.89 1.32
CA PHE A 6 -10.09 -2.01 0.88
C PHE A 6 -11.45 -2.43 1.47
N ASP A 7 -11.65 -3.74 1.66
CA ASP A 7 -12.79 -4.28 2.40
C ASP A 7 -12.39 -4.59 3.85
N ALA A 8 -12.76 -3.68 4.76
CA ALA A 8 -12.46 -3.82 6.17
C ALA A 8 -13.20 -4.98 6.87
N CYS A 9 -14.21 -5.59 6.23
CA CYS A 9 -14.95 -6.71 6.81
C CYS A 9 -14.01 -7.87 7.21
N GLY A 10 -13.01 -8.17 6.36
CA GLY A 10 -12.01 -9.17 6.67
C GLY A 10 -11.21 -8.87 7.94
N LEU A 11 -10.87 -7.60 8.18
CA LEU A 11 -10.14 -7.15 9.37
C LEU A 11 -11.02 -7.26 10.62
N ILE A 12 -12.30 -6.91 10.51
CA ILE A 12 -13.28 -7.04 11.59
C ILE A 12 -13.43 -8.52 11.99
N VAL A 13 -13.62 -9.40 11.01
CA VAL A 13 -13.73 -10.86 11.25
C VAL A 13 -12.45 -11.42 11.86
N ALA A 14 -11.28 -11.04 11.34
CA ALA A 14 -10.00 -11.47 11.90
C ALA A 14 -9.86 -11.05 13.37
N LYS A 15 -10.23 -9.82 13.69
CA LYS A 15 -10.19 -9.28 15.05
C LYS A 15 -11.21 -9.96 15.97
N TYR A 16 -12.44 -10.15 15.51
CA TYR A 16 -13.51 -10.78 16.29
C TYR A 16 -13.14 -12.21 16.72
N PHE A 17 -12.56 -13.00 15.81
CA PHE A 17 -12.13 -14.37 16.10
C PHE A 17 -10.68 -14.48 16.60
N SER A 18 -9.97 -13.37 16.80
CA SER A 18 -8.55 -13.35 17.19
C SER A 18 -7.66 -14.20 16.28
N LEU A 19 -7.91 -14.16 14.96
CA LEU A 19 -7.16 -14.91 13.95
C LEU A 19 -6.07 -14.04 13.33
N PRO A 20 -4.91 -14.63 12.96
CA PRO A 20 -3.88 -13.90 12.22
C PRO A 20 -4.43 -13.46 10.85
N SER A 21 -4.21 -12.20 10.47
CA SER A 21 -4.61 -11.64 9.19
C SER A 21 -3.43 -11.44 8.25
N VAL A 22 -3.64 -11.75 6.97
CA VAL A 22 -2.69 -11.55 5.88
C VAL A 22 -3.36 -10.61 4.88
N VAL A 23 -2.82 -9.41 4.78
CA VAL A 23 -3.32 -8.37 3.87
C VAL A 23 -2.66 -8.54 2.51
N PHE A 24 -3.44 -8.50 1.43
CA PHE A 24 -2.96 -8.58 0.05
C PHE A 24 -3.43 -7.35 -0.74
N ALA A 25 -2.53 -6.39 -0.93
CA ALA A 25 -2.87 -5.09 -1.55
C ALA A 25 -1.68 -4.49 -2.30
N ARG A 26 -1.92 -3.55 -3.22
CA ARG A 26 -0.82 -2.72 -3.76
C ARG A 26 -0.39 -1.64 -2.75
N GLY A 27 -1.35 -1.11 -2.02
CA GLY A 27 -1.23 -0.16 -0.93
C GLY A 27 -2.58 -0.02 -0.25
N ILE A 28 -2.66 0.78 0.82
CA ILE A 28 -3.94 1.12 1.44
C ILE A 28 -4.27 2.57 1.09
N PHE A 29 -5.55 2.86 0.97
CA PHE A 29 -6.03 4.22 0.78
C PHE A 29 -5.70 5.09 2.00
N CYS A 30 -5.36 6.35 1.75
CA CYS A 30 -4.98 7.33 2.79
C CYS A 30 -3.71 6.96 3.59
N HIS A 31 -3.57 7.54 4.78
CA HIS A 31 -2.47 7.32 5.72
C HIS A 31 -2.56 5.98 6.48
N TYR A 32 -3.60 5.17 6.26
CA TYR A 32 -3.83 3.96 7.06
C TYR A 32 -2.79 2.85 6.87
N LEU A 33 -2.09 2.80 5.73
CA LEU A 33 -0.95 1.89 5.58
C LEU A 33 0.19 2.28 6.51
N GLU A 34 0.49 3.57 6.61
CA GLU A 34 1.61 4.08 7.41
C GLU A 34 1.32 3.90 8.89
N GLU A 35 0.11 4.23 9.32
CA GLU A 35 -0.33 4.04 10.71
C GLU A 35 -0.47 2.56 11.06
N GLY A 36 -1.14 1.78 10.21
CA GLY A 36 -1.42 0.37 10.46
C GLY A 36 -0.18 -0.52 10.40
N ALA A 37 0.71 -0.29 9.44
CA ALA A 37 1.98 -1.01 9.36
C ALA A 37 3.06 -0.38 10.25
N GLN A 38 2.76 0.70 10.98
CA GLN A 38 3.70 1.43 11.83
C GLN A 38 4.98 1.86 11.08
N CYS A 39 4.81 2.23 9.80
CA CYS A 39 5.87 2.62 8.89
C CYS A 39 5.71 4.11 8.51
N PRO A 40 6.53 5.03 9.04
CA PRO A 40 6.40 6.44 8.69
C PRO A 40 6.75 6.70 7.23
N ALA A 41 6.00 7.57 6.57
CA ALA A 41 6.30 8.09 5.22
C ALA A 41 6.61 9.58 5.28
N PRO A 42 7.89 9.99 5.25
CA PRO A 42 8.25 11.39 5.40
C PRO A 42 7.80 12.24 4.21
N LEU A 43 6.93 13.22 4.47
CA LEU A 43 6.31 14.08 3.46
C LEU A 43 7.29 15.01 2.72
N SER A 44 8.53 15.11 3.19
CA SER A 44 9.57 15.91 2.56
C SER A 44 10.13 15.30 1.28
N TYR A 45 10.02 13.97 1.11
CA TYR A 45 10.53 13.24 -0.06
C TYR A 45 9.64 12.07 -0.50
N VAL A 46 8.67 11.63 0.31
CA VAL A 46 7.66 10.65 -0.10
C VAL A 46 6.40 11.40 -0.55
N PRO A 47 6.07 11.41 -1.86
CA PRO A 47 4.86 12.07 -2.35
C PRO A 47 3.60 11.24 -2.07
N ARG A 48 2.47 11.91 -1.84
CA ARG A 48 1.13 11.28 -1.75
C ARG A 48 0.70 10.78 -3.12
N LEU A 49 0.04 9.61 -3.13
CA LEU A 49 -0.25 8.84 -4.34
C LEU A 49 -1.01 9.63 -5.42
N LEU A 50 -1.92 10.52 -5.03
CA LEU A 50 -2.79 11.24 -5.96
C LEU A 50 -2.13 12.46 -6.64
N LEU A 51 -0.95 12.88 -6.19
CA LEU A 51 -0.28 14.08 -6.70
C LEU A 51 0.61 13.82 -7.92
N GLY A 52 1.06 12.59 -8.13
CA GLY A 52 1.96 12.24 -9.24
C GLY A 52 3.33 12.92 -9.19
N PHE A 53 3.77 13.40 -8.02
CA PHE A 53 5.11 13.97 -7.82
C PHE A 53 6.17 12.86 -7.78
N SER A 54 7.43 13.23 -8.04
CA SER A 54 8.62 12.37 -7.85
C SER A 54 9.14 12.46 -6.41
N ASP A 55 10.16 11.66 -6.10
CA ASP A 55 11.02 11.77 -4.90
C ASP A 55 11.76 13.11 -4.81
N ALA A 56 12.17 13.66 -5.95
CA ALA A 56 12.83 14.96 -6.06
C ALA A 56 11.82 16.13 -6.11
N MET A 57 11.13 16.39 -5.00
CA MET A 57 10.17 17.51 -4.89
C MET A 57 10.82 18.87 -4.62
N THR A 58 10.37 19.89 -5.35
CA THR A 58 10.60 21.31 -5.05
C THR A 58 9.90 21.74 -3.76
N PHE A 59 10.27 22.90 -3.22
CA PHE A 59 9.62 23.43 -2.00
C PHE A 59 8.10 23.56 -2.16
N LYS A 60 7.62 24.05 -3.31
CA LYS A 60 6.18 24.21 -3.57
C LYS A 60 5.46 22.86 -3.62
N GLU A 61 6.06 21.85 -4.25
CA GLU A 61 5.50 20.49 -4.30
C GLU A 61 5.46 19.87 -2.91
N ARG A 62 6.48 20.08 -2.07
CA ARG A 62 6.47 19.63 -0.66
C ARG A 62 5.35 20.27 0.15
N VAL A 63 5.08 21.55 -0.06
CA VAL A 63 3.95 22.24 0.60
C VAL A 63 2.62 21.63 0.16
N TRP A 64 2.43 21.41 -1.14
CA TRP A 64 1.22 20.74 -1.64
C TRP A 64 1.09 19.29 -1.17
N ASN A 65 2.22 18.57 -1.09
CA ASN A 65 2.28 17.21 -0.55
C ASN A 65 1.79 17.18 0.90
N HIS A 66 2.20 18.16 1.69
CA HIS A 66 1.75 18.31 3.07
C HIS A 66 0.27 18.67 3.17
N ILE A 67 -0.23 19.59 2.32
CA ILE A 67 -1.65 19.95 2.27
C ILE A 67 -2.51 18.73 1.94
N MET A 68 -2.15 17.94 0.92
CA MET A 68 -2.88 16.72 0.57
C MET A 68 -2.88 15.71 1.72
N HIS A 69 -1.77 15.56 2.43
CA HIS A 69 -1.73 14.69 3.60
C HIS A 69 -2.70 15.14 4.71
N LEU A 70 -2.84 16.45 4.95
CA LEU A 70 -3.82 16.98 5.89
C LEU A 70 -5.26 16.77 5.40
N GLU A 71 -5.52 16.99 4.11
CA GLU A 71 -6.82 16.74 3.50
C GLU A 71 -7.23 15.26 3.63
N GLU A 72 -6.31 14.32 3.41
CA GLU A 72 -6.54 12.90 3.64
C GLU A 72 -6.92 12.62 5.11
N HIS A 73 -6.25 13.24 6.09
CA HIS A 73 -6.58 13.06 7.51
C HIS A 73 -7.98 13.58 7.87
N LEU A 74 -8.49 14.59 7.16
CA LEU A 74 -9.83 15.12 7.37
C LEU A 74 -10.89 14.30 6.63
N PHE A 75 -10.59 13.86 5.40
CA PHE A 75 -11.54 13.18 4.51
C PHE A 75 -11.71 11.70 4.84
N CYS A 76 -10.62 10.98 5.11
CA CYS A 76 -10.64 9.53 5.22
C CYS A 76 -11.46 9.00 6.41
N PRO A 77 -11.44 9.62 7.61
CA PRO A 77 -12.34 9.22 8.70
C PRO A 77 -13.82 9.31 8.32
N TYR A 78 -14.21 10.29 7.50
CA TYR A 78 -15.57 10.40 7.00
C TYR A 78 -15.93 9.25 6.06
N PHE A 79 -15.02 8.87 5.17
CA PHE A 79 -15.21 7.75 4.23
C PHE A 79 -15.37 6.40 4.95
N PHE A 80 -14.59 6.16 6.01
CA PHE A 80 -14.63 4.91 6.78
C PHE A 80 -15.62 4.93 7.95
N LYS A 81 -16.36 6.03 8.17
CA LYS A 81 -17.25 6.20 9.33
C LYS A 81 -18.23 5.03 9.51
N ASN A 82 -18.98 4.69 8.47
CA ASN A 82 -19.99 3.62 8.54
C ASN A 82 -19.35 2.26 8.87
N VAL A 83 -18.18 1.99 8.31
CA VAL A 83 -17.41 0.76 8.55
C VAL A 83 -16.96 0.69 10.01
N LEU A 84 -16.44 1.80 10.55
CA LEU A 84 -15.97 1.86 11.94
C LEU A 84 -17.13 1.78 12.95
N GLU A 85 -18.29 2.36 12.62
CA GLU A 85 -19.51 2.23 13.44
C GLU A 85 -19.97 0.76 13.51
N ILE A 86 -20.06 0.08 12.36
CA ILE A 86 -20.40 -1.34 12.29
C ILE A 86 -19.37 -2.20 13.02
N ALA A 87 -18.07 -1.92 12.81
CA ALA A 87 -16.99 -2.62 13.50
C ALA A 87 -17.12 -2.48 15.02
N SER A 88 -17.43 -1.28 15.49
CA SER A 88 -17.58 -0.99 16.92
C SER A 88 -18.79 -1.70 17.53
N GLU A 89 -19.89 -1.80 16.79
CA GLU A 89 -21.08 -2.55 17.19
C GLU A 89 -20.81 -4.06 17.26
N ILE A 90 -20.17 -4.64 16.24
CA ILE A 90 -19.85 -6.08 16.20
C ILE A 90 -18.85 -6.45 17.29
N LEU A 91 -17.80 -5.64 17.47
CA LEU A 91 -16.75 -5.88 18.45
C LEU A 91 -17.12 -5.39 19.87
N GLN A 92 -18.31 -4.81 20.04
CA GLN A 92 -18.84 -4.29 21.31
C GLN A 92 -17.88 -3.33 22.03
N THR A 93 -17.05 -2.60 21.27
CA THR A 93 -16.00 -1.70 21.76
C THR A 93 -15.76 -0.58 20.75
N PRO A 94 -15.37 0.64 21.16
CA PRO A 94 -15.00 1.69 20.20
C PRO A 94 -13.75 1.27 19.43
N VAL A 95 -13.85 1.25 18.10
CA VAL A 95 -12.78 0.79 17.21
C VAL A 95 -12.37 1.91 16.26
N THR A 96 -11.07 2.18 16.19
CA THR A 96 -10.48 3.08 15.20
C THR A 96 -9.96 2.31 13.99
N ALA A 97 -9.70 3.00 12.88
CA ALA A 97 -9.03 2.40 11.72
C ALA A 97 -7.67 1.82 12.11
N TYR A 98 -6.90 2.56 12.93
CA TYR A 98 -5.64 2.07 13.48
C TYR A 98 -5.82 0.74 14.20
N ASP A 99 -6.85 0.58 15.02
CA ASP A 99 -7.10 -0.67 15.77
C ASP A 99 -7.44 -1.87 14.88
N LEU A 100 -7.95 -1.64 13.67
CA LEU A 100 -8.20 -2.70 12.67
C LEU A 100 -6.92 -3.07 11.92
N TYR A 101 -6.15 -2.08 11.47
CA TYR A 101 -4.98 -2.31 10.63
C TYR A 101 -3.73 -2.72 11.42
N SER A 102 -3.53 -2.21 12.65
CA SER A 102 -2.35 -2.49 13.49
C SER A 102 -2.18 -3.95 13.87
N HIS A 103 -3.25 -4.74 13.89
CA HIS A 103 -3.22 -6.16 14.23
C HIS A 103 -2.90 -7.07 13.02
N THR A 104 -2.51 -6.49 11.88
CA THR A 104 -2.16 -7.26 10.68
C THR A 104 -0.87 -8.05 10.87
N SER A 105 -0.93 -9.37 10.67
CA SER A 105 0.23 -10.24 10.87
C SER A 105 1.24 -10.14 9.73
N ILE A 106 0.77 -10.10 8.48
CA ILE A 106 1.62 -9.99 7.29
C ILE A 106 0.98 -9.04 6.28
N TRP A 107 1.80 -8.15 5.71
CA TRP A 107 1.45 -7.28 4.59
C TRP A 107 2.08 -7.81 3.31
N LEU A 108 1.29 -8.43 2.45
CA LEU A 108 1.70 -8.84 1.11
C LEU A 108 1.42 -7.70 0.13
N LEU A 109 2.48 -6.95 -0.21
CA LEU A 109 2.39 -5.80 -1.08
C LEU A 109 2.60 -6.19 -2.54
N ARG A 110 1.59 -5.99 -3.40
CA ARG A 110 1.62 -6.25 -4.85
C ARG A 110 2.44 -5.19 -5.62
N THR A 111 3.62 -4.87 -5.13
CA THR A 111 4.57 -3.94 -5.70
C THR A 111 5.98 -4.42 -5.37
N ASP A 112 6.97 -3.89 -6.06
CA ASP A 112 8.39 -4.18 -5.77
C ASP A 112 9.02 -2.97 -5.09
N PHE A 113 10.00 -3.19 -4.22
CA PHE A 113 10.69 -2.11 -3.51
C PHE A 113 11.39 -1.14 -4.48
N VAL A 114 11.75 -1.58 -5.69
CA VAL A 114 12.37 -0.74 -6.74
C VAL A 114 11.38 0.29 -7.30
N LEU A 115 10.08 0.02 -7.24
CA LEU A 115 9.02 0.92 -7.75
C LEU A 115 8.47 1.86 -6.67
N GLU A 116 8.85 1.66 -5.42
CA GLU A 116 8.38 2.43 -4.27
C GLU A 116 9.42 3.44 -3.81
N TYR A 117 8.94 4.57 -3.27
CA TYR A 117 9.83 5.57 -2.69
C TYR A 117 10.57 5.02 -1.47
N PRO A 118 11.85 5.39 -1.27
CA PRO A 118 12.65 4.85 -0.18
C PRO A 118 12.10 5.34 1.16
N LYS A 119 11.43 4.46 1.92
CA LYS A 119 10.91 4.75 3.26
C LYS A 119 11.08 3.53 4.17
N PRO A 120 11.07 3.70 5.50
CA PRO A 120 11.11 2.57 6.43
C PRO A 120 9.99 1.56 6.15
N VAL A 121 10.33 0.27 6.23
CA VAL A 121 9.40 -0.85 6.09
C VAL A 121 9.55 -1.79 7.28
N MET A 122 8.45 -2.38 7.74
CA MET A 122 8.47 -3.34 8.84
C MET A 122 8.80 -4.76 8.35
N PRO A 123 9.40 -5.63 9.18
CA PRO A 123 9.76 -6.99 8.79
C PRO A 123 8.59 -7.89 8.35
N ASN A 124 7.36 -7.55 8.78
CA ASN A 124 6.15 -8.26 8.36
C ASN A 124 5.58 -7.77 7.02
N MET A 125 6.25 -6.83 6.34
CA MET A 125 5.89 -6.36 5.00
C MET A 125 6.73 -7.07 3.95
N ILE A 126 6.06 -7.79 3.05
CA ILE A 126 6.67 -8.61 2.02
C ILE A 126 6.22 -8.09 0.66
N PHE A 127 7.18 -7.63 -0.13
CA PHE A 127 6.96 -7.18 -1.50
C PHE A 127 6.88 -8.40 -2.42
N ILE A 128 5.74 -8.55 -3.09
CA ILE A 128 5.42 -9.64 -4.01
C ILE A 128 5.11 -9.07 -5.40
N GLY A 129 5.96 -8.15 -5.86
CA GLY A 129 5.96 -7.67 -7.24
C GLY A 129 6.14 -8.81 -8.24
N GLY A 130 5.58 -8.67 -9.44
CA GLY A 130 5.80 -9.65 -10.51
C GLY A 130 5.09 -11.00 -10.38
N ILE A 131 4.27 -11.24 -9.34
CA ILE A 131 3.53 -12.51 -9.17
C ILE A 131 2.60 -12.87 -10.33
N ASN A 132 2.17 -11.87 -11.11
CA ASN A 132 1.31 -12.06 -12.27
C ASN A 132 2.09 -12.36 -13.57
N CYS A 133 3.43 -12.31 -13.53
CA CYS A 133 4.26 -12.57 -14.69
C CYS A 133 4.37 -14.08 -14.92
N HIS A 134 4.01 -14.53 -16.13
CA HIS A 134 4.30 -15.90 -16.56
C HIS A 134 5.77 -16.03 -16.96
N GLN A 135 6.27 -17.26 -16.95
CA GLN A 135 7.60 -17.54 -17.46
C GLN A 135 7.72 -17.06 -18.91
N GLY A 136 8.76 -16.27 -19.18
CA GLY A 136 9.01 -15.69 -20.50
C GLY A 136 9.08 -16.78 -21.55
N LYS A 137 8.24 -16.68 -22.59
CA LYS A 137 8.36 -17.52 -23.77
C LYS A 137 9.46 -16.95 -24.67
N PRO A 138 10.29 -17.79 -25.31
CA PRO A 138 11.25 -17.31 -26.29
C PRO A 138 10.51 -16.53 -27.38
N VAL A 139 10.96 -15.30 -27.64
CA VAL A 139 10.43 -14.50 -28.75
C VAL A 139 10.92 -15.14 -30.05
N PRO A 140 10.06 -15.32 -31.07
CA PRO A 140 10.51 -15.79 -32.38
C PRO A 140 11.56 -14.84 -32.95
N MET A 141 12.67 -15.40 -33.44
CA MET A 141 13.91 -14.75 -33.88
C MET A 141 13.76 -13.59 -34.91
N GLY A 142 12.56 -13.36 -35.46
CA GLY A 142 12.22 -12.25 -36.36
C GLY A 142 11.48 -11.06 -35.71
N GLN A 143 11.04 -11.17 -34.45
CA GLN A 143 10.35 -10.09 -33.72
C GLN A 143 11.30 -9.28 -32.82
N ASP A 144 12.46 -9.85 -32.46
CA ASP A 144 13.47 -9.18 -31.64
C ASP A 144 14.09 -7.95 -32.33
N LEU A 145 14.19 -7.97 -33.66
CA LEU A 145 14.72 -6.87 -34.47
C LEU A 145 13.79 -5.64 -34.53
N LEU A 146 12.49 -5.80 -34.27
CA LEU A 146 11.52 -4.69 -34.25
C LEU A 146 11.32 -4.08 -32.86
N LEU A 147 11.66 -4.83 -31.79
CA LEU A 147 11.41 -4.42 -30.40
C LEU A 147 12.67 -3.93 -29.67
N SER A 148 13.85 -4.08 -30.27
CA SER A 148 15.12 -3.61 -29.71
C SER A 148 15.63 -2.36 -30.41
N PRO A 149 15.49 -1.19 -29.78
CA PRO A 149 16.52 -0.19 -29.99
C PRO A 149 17.59 -0.19 -28.89
N HIS A 150 17.34 -0.60 -27.63
CA HIS A 150 18.27 -0.22 -26.55
C HIS A 150 18.44 -1.11 -25.30
N TRP A 151 17.83 -2.29 -25.17
CA TRP A 151 18.00 -3.10 -23.94
C TRP A 151 19.05 -4.20 -24.09
N ASN A 152 20.27 -3.92 -23.63
CA ASN A 152 21.39 -4.87 -23.59
C ASN A 152 21.28 -5.71 -22.30
N MET A 153 20.91 -6.99 -22.43
CA MET A 153 20.86 -7.95 -21.32
C MET A 153 22.26 -8.47 -20.97
N SER A 154 23.05 -7.68 -20.24
CA SER A 154 24.35 -8.13 -19.72
C SER A 154 24.54 -7.95 -18.21
N GLN A 155 23.45 -7.82 -17.44
CA GLN A 155 23.52 -7.84 -15.97
C GLN A 155 22.30 -8.57 -15.39
N ALA A 156 22.45 -9.89 -15.26
CA ALA A 156 21.78 -10.73 -14.28
C ALA A 156 22.79 -11.78 -13.81
#